data_AF-A0A914D011-F1
#
_entry.id   AF-A0A914D011-F1
#
_cell.length_a   1.000
_cell.length_b   1.000
_cell.length_c   1.000
_cell.angle_alpha   90.00
_cell.angle_beta   90.00
_cell.angle_gamma   90.00
#
_symmetry.space_group_name_H-M   'P 1'
#
loop_
_entity.id
_entity.type
_entity.pdbx_description
1 polymer ?
#
loop_
_entity_poly.entity_id
_entity_poly.type
_entity_poly.pdbx_seq_one_letter_code
_entity_poly.pdbx_strand_id
1 'polypeptide(L)'
;MNAKSVLMNIIFDKMLKLSPAARAKTSAGEFVNMVTTDVNRIRFFWFRLNEFIYSPLNIGFCFILLFIVLGHCAWYGVLTVFLFVPLNAYAAELQSKFEEKQMEFKDARLKLMSDVLSGIKVLKLYAWEPPIQKRIAQLRERETTELRKANYIGIGLMESSFTMCPILATIACFVAYTL
;
A
#
# COMPACT_ATOMS: atom_id res chain seq x y z
N MET A 1 22.22 10.68 11.96
CA MET A 1 22.06 11.69 10.87
C MET A 1 21.08 11.14 9.84
N ASN A 2 19.97 11.83 9.59
CA ASN A 2 18.89 11.30 8.75
C ASN A 2 19.33 11.26 7.27
N ALA A 3 19.45 10.06 6.67
CA ALA A 3 19.76 9.87 5.24
C ALA A 3 18.90 10.75 4.32
N LYS A 4 17.66 11.03 4.73
CA LYS A 4 16.74 11.98 4.10
C LYS A 4 17.33 13.41 4.01
N SER A 5 17.90 13.93 5.09
CA SER A 5 18.47 15.28 5.12
C SER A 5 19.70 15.40 4.22
N VAL A 6 20.52 14.34 4.16
CA VAL A 6 21.68 14.28 3.26
C VAL A 6 21.23 14.25 1.80
N LEU A 7 20.25 13.40 1.46
CA LEU A 7 19.68 13.33 0.11
C LEU A 7 19.06 14.68 -0.32
N MET A 8 18.29 15.33 0.56
CA MET A 8 17.73 16.65 0.29
C MET A 8 18.82 17.69 0.03
N ASN A 9 19.89 17.70 0.83
CA ASN A 9 21.01 18.62 0.63
C ASN A 9 21.75 18.36 -0.69
N ILE A 10 21.99 17.11 -1.07
CA ILE A 10 22.63 16.76 -2.34
C ILE A 10 21.77 17.18 -3.53
N ILE A 11 20.45 16.93 -3.47
CA ILE A 11 19.51 17.34 -4.52
C ILE A 11 19.50 18.87 -4.63
N PHE A 12 19.45 19.58 -3.50
CA PHE A 12 19.47 21.04 -3.47
C PHE A 12 20.76 21.62 -4.07
N ASP A 13 21.93 21.12 -3.65
CA ASP A 13 23.22 21.55 -4.18
C ASP A 13 23.35 21.26 -5.69
N LYS A 14 22.82 20.11 -6.15
CA LYS A 14 22.78 19.79 -7.58
C LYS A 14 21.90 20.75 -8.37
N MET A 15 20.74 21.14 -7.82
CA MET A 15 19.82 22.07 -8.47
C MET A 15 20.42 23.47 -8.65
N LEU A 16 21.23 23.93 -7.69
CA LEU A 16 21.94 25.22 -7.78
C LEU A 16 23.02 25.22 -8.87
N LYS A 17 23.58 24.05 -9.20
CA LYS A 17 24.66 23.86 -10.18
C LYS A 17 24.18 23.42 -11.57
N LEU A 18 22.87 23.37 -11.81
CA LEU A 18 22.31 22.97 -13.11
C LEU A 18 22.63 24.01 -14.19
N SER A 19 22.96 23.53 -15.39
CA SER A 19 23.09 24.39 -16.57
C SER A 19 21.72 24.97 -16.96
N PRO A 20 21.66 26.13 -17.64
CA PRO A 20 20.40 26.74 -18.06
C PRO A 20 19.52 25.82 -18.91
N ALA A 21 20.13 25.03 -19.80
CA ALA A 21 19.42 24.05 -20.62
C ALA A 21 18.81 22.90 -19.82
N ALA A 22 19.49 22.43 -18.76
CA ALA A 22 18.97 21.40 -17.87
C ALA A 22 17.92 21.95 -16.89
N ARG A 23 18.10 23.19 -16.42
CA ARG A 23 17.14 23.90 -15.57
C ARG A 23 15.84 24.24 -16.30
N ALA A 24 15.89 24.44 -17.63
CA ALA A 24 14.70 24.58 -18.46
C ALA A 24 13.91 23.27 -18.60
N LYS A 25 14.57 22.11 -18.44
CA LYS A 25 13.92 20.79 -18.44
C LYS A 25 13.37 20.39 -17.07
N THR A 26 14.01 20.82 -15.99
CA THR A 26 13.56 20.49 -14.62
C THR A 26 12.64 21.56 -14.06
N SER A 27 11.34 21.25 -13.93
CA SER A 27 10.37 22.20 -13.39
C SER A 27 10.48 22.35 -11.87
N ALA A 28 10.00 23.48 -11.34
CA ALA A 28 9.91 23.67 -9.89
C ALA A 28 9.00 22.61 -9.22
N GLY A 29 7.98 22.11 -9.93
CA GLY A 29 7.12 21.04 -9.46
C GLY A 29 7.83 19.69 -9.36
N GLU A 30 8.69 19.37 -10.33
CA GLU A 30 9.51 18.14 -10.31
C GLU A 30 10.50 18.15 -9.13
N PHE A 31 11.11 19.30 -8.85
CA PHE A 31 11.97 19.45 -7.68
C PHE A 31 11.21 19.17 -6.37
N VAL A 32 10.03 19.79 -6.21
CA VAL A 32 9.20 19.57 -5.02
C VAL A 32 8.84 18.09 -4.90
N ASN A 33 8.41 17.43 -6.00
CA ASN A 33 8.08 16.02 -5.99
C ASN A 33 9.28 15.12 -5.64
N MET A 34 10.47 15.43 -6.14
CA MET A 34 11.69 14.67 -5.84
C MET A 34 12.02 14.73 -4.34
N VAL A 35 11.88 15.91 -3.73
CA VAL A 35 12.15 16.16 -2.31
C VAL A 35 11.06 15.59 -1.39
N THR A 36 9.78 15.66 -1.78
CA THR A 36 8.65 15.26 -0.92
C THR A 36 8.23 13.80 -1.12
N THR A 37 8.30 13.28 -2.33
CA THR A 37 7.82 11.93 -2.67
C THR A 37 9.00 10.96 -2.77
N ASP A 38 9.97 11.24 -3.64
CA ASP A 38 11.01 10.26 -3.98
C ASP A 38 12.00 10.03 -2.83
N VAL A 39 12.46 11.10 -2.17
CA VAL A 39 13.33 10.96 -0.98
C VAL A 39 12.63 10.20 0.14
N ASN A 40 11.32 10.41 0.33
CA ASN A 40 10.56 9.66 1.31
C ASN A 40 10.43 8.18 0.90
N ARG A 41 10.17 7.90 -0.39
CA ARG A 41 10.11 6.53 -0.92
C ARG A 41 11.44 5.79 -0.73
N ILE A 42 12.58 6.44 -0.99
CA ILE A 42 13.91 5.88 -0.74
C ILE A 42 14.12 5.59 0.76
N ARG A 43 13.69 6.49 1.64
CA ARG A 43 13.77 6.27 3.09
C ARG A 43 12.96 5.04 3.51
N PHE A 44 11.72 4.91 3.01
CA PHE A 44 10.88 3.75 3.29
C PHE A 44 11.48 2.47 2.72
N PHE A 45 12.03 2.51 1.51
CA PHE A 45 12.72 1.37 0.91
C PHE A 45 13.87 0.89 1.78
N TRP A 46 14.73 1.80 2.26
CA TRP A 46 15.85 1.43 3.13
C TRP A 46 15.39 0.77 4.43
N PHE A 47 14.32 1.29 5.04
CA PHE A 47 13.73 0.70 6.24
C PHE A 47 13.21 -0.72 5.96
N ARG A 48 12.45 -0.91 4.88
CA ARG A 48 11.88 -2.21 4.49
C ARG A 48 12.95 -3.22 4.08
N LEU A 49 14.03 -2.77 3.43
CA LEU A 49 15.15 -3.63 3.06
C LEU A 49 15.87 -4.17 4.30
N ASN A 50 16.11 -3.32 5.30
CA ASN A 50 16.69 -3.78 6.57
C ASN A 50 15.77 -4.80 7.24
N GLU A 51 14.47 -4.49 7.36
CA GLU A 51 13.47 -5.41 7.92
C GLU A 51 13.50 -6.78 7.20
N PHE A 52 13.59 -6.78 5.87
CA PHE A 52 13.69 -7.99 5.06
C PHE A 52 14.96 -8.80 5.32
N ILE A 53 16.12 -8.16 5.49
CA ILE A 53 17.39 -8.84 5.77
C ILE A 53 17.39 -9.46 7.18
N TYR A 54 16.84 -8.74 8.17
CA TYR A 54 16.79 -9.22 9.56
C TYR A 54 15.69 -10.25 9.81
N SER A 55 14.62 -10.27 9.00
CA SER A 55 13.47 -11.16 9.16
C SER A 55 13.83 -12.66 9.18
N PRO A 56 14.63 -13.21 8.24
CA PRO A 56 15.03 -14.63 8.27
C PRO A 56 15.75 -15.03 9.55
N LEU A 57 16.62 -14.16 10.06
CA LEU A 57 17.35 -14.39 11.31
C LEU A 57 16.39 -14.42 12.50
N ASN A 58 15.44 -13.48 12.54
CA ASN A 58 14.42 -13.44 13.59
C ASN A 58 13.52 -14.68 13.55
N ILE A 59 13.04 -15.07 12.36
CA ILE A 59 12.24 -16.29 12.16
C ILE A 59 13.02 -17.51 12.64
N GLY A 60 14.28 -17.66 12.23
CA GLY A 60 15.13 -18.79 12.66
C GLY A 60 15.29 -18.85 14.18
N PHE A 61 15.54 -17.72 14.82
CA PHE A 61 15.66 -17.63 16.28
C PHE A 61 14.36 -18.00 17.00
N CYS A 62 13.22 -17.47 16.54
CA CYS A 62 11.89 -17.81 17.06
C CYS A 62 11.58 -19.30 16.90
N PHE A 63 11.90 -19.90 15.75
CA PHE A 63 11.72 -21.34 15.50
C PHE A 63 12.55 -22.18 16.49
N ILE A 64 13.84 -21.87 16.67
CA ILE A 64 14.72 -22.59 17.59
C ILE A 64 14.17 -22.54 19.02
N LEU A 65 13.80 -21.35 19.50
CA LEU A 65 13.22 -21.19 20.84
C LEU A 65 11.92 -21.97 21.00
N LEU A 66 11.06 -21.96 19.98
CA LEU A 66 9.77 -22.63 20.02
C LEU A 66 9.95 -24.16 20.13
N PHE A 67 10.93 -24.73 19.43
CA PHE A 67 11.28 -26.15 19.57
C PHE A 67 11.96 -26.51 20.90
N ILE A 68 12.77 -25.61 21.48
CA ILE A 68 13.38 -25.84 22.80
C ILE A 68 12.31 -25.88 23.90
N VAL A 69 11.30 -25.02 23.83
CA VAL A 69 10.26 -24.92 24.86
C VAL A 69 9.17 -25.98 24.70
N LEU A 70 8.71 -26.24 23.47
CA LEU A 70 7.53 -27.09 23.20
C LEU A 70 7.88 -28.47 22.61
N GLY A 71 9.15 -28.72 22.26
CA GLY A 71 9.58 -29.95 21.63
C GLY A 71 8.84 -30.22 20.31
N HIS A 72 8.32 -31.43 20.14
CA HIS A 72 7.62 -31.86 18.92
C HIS A 72 6.26 -31.17 18.73
N CYS A 73 5.65 -30.63 19.79
CA CYS A 73 4.35 -29.95 19.71
C CYS A 73 4.43 -28.64 18.90
N ALA A 74 5.64 -28.09 18.74
CA ALA A 74 5.95 -26.94 17.91
C ALA A 74 5.39 -27.04 16.48
N TRP A 75 5.38 -28.25 15.90
CA TRP A 75 4.95 -28.48 14.52
C TRP A 75 3.49 -28.09 14.27
N TYR A 76 2.61 -28.21 15.27
CA TYR A 76 1.20 -27.82 15.13
C TYR A 76 1.03 -26.30 15.00
N GLY A 77 1.82 -25.52 15.75
CA GLY A 77 1.87 -24.06 15.60
C GLY A 77 2.40 -23.65 14.24
N VAL A 78 3.48 -24.29 13.78
CA VAL A 78 4.07 -24.06 12.46
C VAL A 78 3.06 -24.36 11.35
N LEU A 79 2.37 -25.51 11.43
CA LEU A 79 1.33 -25.88 10.47
C LEU A 79 0.20 -24.85 10.42
N THR A 80 -0.22 -24.32 11.57
CA THR A 80 -1.24 -23.27 11.64
C THR A 80 -0.78 -22.03 10.86
N VAL A 81 0.46 -21.58 11.06
CA VAL A 81 1.01 -20.43 10.31
C VAL A 81 1.03 -20.72 8.80
N PHE A 82 1.48 -21.91 8.39
CA PHE A 82 1.51 -22.31 6.99
C PHE A 82 0.12 -22.33 6.32
N LEU A 83 -0.96 -22.63 7.06
CA LEU A 83 -2.33 -22.55 6.55
C LEU A 83 -2.81 -21.12 6.34
N PHE A 84 -2.37 -20.17 7.18
CA PHE A 84 -2.73 -18.76 7.05
C PHE A 84 -1.99 -18.05 5.91
N VAL A 85 -0.81 -18.52 5.50
CA VAL A 85 -0.05 -17.95 4.37
C VAL A 85 -0.85 -17.93 3.05
N PRO A 86 -1.37 -19.06 2.52
CA PRO A 86 -2.12 -19.07 1.26
C PRO A 86 -3.44 -18.30 1.37
N LEU A 87 -4.09 -18.32 2.54
CA LEU A 87 -5.31 -17.54 2.78
C LEU A 87 -5.06 -16.04 2.61
N ASN A 88 -3.99 -15.53 3.24
CA ASN A 88 -3.61 -14.13 3.12
C ASN A 88 -3.11 -13.78 1.72
N ALA A 89 -2.41 -14.69 1.04
CA ALA A 89 -1.98 -14.48 -0.34
C ALA A 89 -3.18 -14.34 -1.31
N TYR A 90 -4.18 -15.21 -1.18
CA TYR A 90 -5.42 -15.12 -1.96
C TYR A 90 -6.20 -13.83 -1.66
N ALA A 91 -6.31 -13.47 -0.37
CA ALA A 91 -6.95 -12.23 0.03
C ALA A 91 -6.23 -10.99 -0.56
N ALA A 92 -4.90 -10.99 -0.56
CA ALA A 92 -4.09 -9.92 -1.15
C ALA A 92 -4.31 -9.78 -2.66
N GLU A 93 -4.37 -10.90 -3.39
CA GLU A 93 -4.66 -10.89 -4.83
C GLU A 93 -6.06 -10.32 -5.09
N LEU A 94 -7.04 -10.71 -4.29
CA LEU A 94 -8.41 -10.22 -4.42
C LEU A 94 -8.51 -8.73 -4.09
N GLN A 95 -7.82 -8.26 -3.05
CA GLN A 95 -7.71 -6.84 -2.71
C GLN A 95 -7.11 -6.05 -3.89
N SER A 96 -6.00 -6.52 -4.47
CA SER A 96 -5.36 -5.88 -5.61
C SER A 96 -6.31 -5.74 -6.81
N LYS A 97 -7.14 -6.75 -7.09
CA LYS A 97 -8.16 -6.70 -8.16
C LYS A 97 -9.22 -5.62 -7.92
N PHE A 98 -9.62 -5.42 -6.67
CA PHE A 98 -10.58 -4.36 -6.32
C PHE A 98 -9.94 -2.96 -6.36
N GLU A 99 -8.68 -2.83 -5.95
CA GLU A 99 -7.92 -1.59 -6.06
C GLU A 99 -7.69 -1.20 -7.52
N GLU A 100 -7.39 -2.15 -8.41
CA GLU A 100 -7.25 -1.92 -9.84
C GLU A 100 -8.55 -1.35 -10.45
N LYS A 101 -9.70 -1.99 -10.19
CA LYS A 101 -11.01 -1.49 -10.63
C LYS A 101 -11.33 -0.11 -10.06
N GLN A 102 -10.99 0.13 -8.79
CA GLN A 102 -11.17 1.42 -8.15
C GLN A 102 -10.36 2.51 -8.88
N MET A 103 -9.14 2.20 -9.30
CA MET A 103 -8.29 3.10 -10.07
C MET A 103 -8.86 3.40 -11.46
N GLU A 104 -9.43 2.41 -12.15
CA GLU A 104 -10.12 2.63 -13.44
C GLU A 104 -11.27 3.66 -13.31
N PHE A 105 -12.13 3.51 -12.29
CA PHE A 105 -13.23 4.45 -12.05
C PHE A 105 -12.74 5.83 -11.64
N LYS A 106 -11.66 5.89 -10.85
CA LYS A 106 -11.01 7.14 -10.44
C LYS A 106 -10.45 7.89 -11.64
N ASP A 107 -9.76 7.21 -12.56
CA ASP A 107 -9.20 7.81 -13.76
C ASP A 107 -10.29 8.31 -14.71
N ALA A 108 -11.36 7.53 -14.90
CA ALA A 108 -12.52 7.96 -15.67
C ALA A 108 -13.19 9.22 -15.07
N ARG A 109 -13.31 9.29 -13.74
CA ARG A 109 -13.86 10.46 -13.03
C ARG A 109 -12.97 11.68 -13.19
N LEU A 110 -11.65 11.52 -13.04
CA LEU A 110 -10.68 12.61 -13.16
C LEU A 110 -10.63 13.17 -14.59
N LYS A 111 -10.69 12.28 -15.59
CA LYS A 111 -10.79 12.68 -17.00
C LYS A 111 -12.05 13.49 -17.25
N LEU A 112 -13.22 13.00 -16.81
CA LEU A 112 -14.48 13.72 -16.97
C LEU A 112 -14.45 15.09 -16.27
N MET A 113 -13.89 15.17 -15.06
CA MET A 113 -13.72 16.45 -14.36
C MET A 113 -12.82 17.42 -15.14
N SER A 114 -11.74 16.94 -15.75
CA SER A 114 -10.84 17.75 -16.57
C SER A 114 -11.56 18.30 -17.82
N ASP A 115 -12.35 17.46 -18.50
CA ASP A 115 -13.14 17.87 -19.67
C ASP A 115 -14.18 18.93 -19.30
N VAL A 116 -14.85 18.77 -18.15
CA VAL A 116 -15.85 19.71 -17.62
C VAL A 116 -15.22 21.07 -17.32
N LEU A 117 -14.05 21.10 -16.68
CA LEU A 117 -13.35 22.34 -16.39
C LEU A 117 -12.90 23.06 -17.66
N SER A 118 -12.42 22.30 -18.65
CA SER A 118 -12.01 22.85 -19.95
C SER A 118 -13.19 23.42 -20.74
N GLY A 119 -14.36 22.78 -20.67
CA GLY A 119 -15.59 23.15 -21.39
C GLY A 119 -16.63 23.95 -20.59
N ILE A 120 -16.26 24.49 -19.42
CA ILE A 120 -17.24 24.97 -18.43
C ILE A 120 -18.19 26.07 -18.95
N LYS A 121 -17.72 26.95 -19.84
CA LYS A 121 -18.54 28.03 -20.42
C LYS A 121 -19.68 27.49 -21.27
N VAL A 122 -19.41 26.47 -22.09
CA VAL A 122 -20.42 25.82 -22.95
C VAL A 122 -21.44 25.09 -22.09
N LEU A 123 -20.98 24.40 -21.06
CA LEU A 123 -21.81 23.70 -20.10
C LEU A 123 -22.83 24.61 -19.41
N LYS A 124 -22.39 25.79 -18.96
CA LYS A 124 -23.28 26.81 -18.38
C LYS A 124 -24.27 27.40 -19.37
N LEU A 125 -23.84 27.60 -20.62
CA LEU A 125 -24.69 28.16 -21.68
C LEU A 125 -25.90 27.25 -21.96
N TYR A 126 -25.72 25.94 -21.89
CA TYR A 126 -26.78 24.94 -22.15
C TYR A 126 -27.46 24.40 -20.88
N ALA A 127 -27.10 24.90 -19.69
CA ALA A 127 -27.57 24.38 -18.40
C ALA A 127 -27.38 22.85 -18.23
N TRP A 128 -26.26 22.32 -18.75
CA TRP A 128 -25.93 20.89 -18.73
C TRP A 128 -25.22 20.44 -17.44
N GLU A 129 -25.11 21.29 -16.42
CA GLU A 129 -24.43 20.94 -15.17
C GLU A 129 -25.13 19.80 -14.40
N PRO A 130 -26.46 19.78 -14.22
CA PRO A 130 -27.14 18.71 -13.48
C PRO A 130 -26.90 17.29 -14.05
N PRO A 131 -27.04 17.03 -15.37
CA PRO A 131 -26.79 15.69 -15.92
C PRO A 131 -25.31 15.28 -15.82
N ILE A 132 -24.36 16.22 -15.99
CA ILE A 132 -22.94 15.93 -15.80
C ILE A 132 -22.63 15.60 -14.34
N GLN A 133 -23.18 16.36 -13.40
CA GLN A 133 -23.01 16.11 -11.97
C GLN A 133 -23.52 14.71 -11.60
N LYS A 134 -24.68 14.30 -12.14
CA LYS A 134 -25.22 12.95 -11.94
C LYS A 134 -24.26 11.88 -12.47
N ARG A 135 -23.64 12.09 -13.63
CA ARG A 135 -22.65 11.17 -14.20
C ARG A 135 -21.39 11.05 -13.35
N ILE A 136 -20.88 12.16 -12.83
CA ILE A 136 -19.74 12.18 -11.89
C ILE A 136 -20.10 11.44 -10.60
N ALA A 137 -21.30 11.65 -10.07
CA ALA A 137 -21.77 10.98 -8.86
C ALA A 137 -21.86 9.45 -9.04
N GLN A 138 -22.35 8.98 -10.19
CA GLN A 138 -22.39 7.54 -10.53
C GLN A 138 -20.98 6.92 -10.59
N LEU A 139 -20.01 7.63 -11.20
CA LEU A 139 -18.62 7.16 -11.21
C LEU A 139 -18.04 7.11 -9.78
N ARG A 140 -18.35 8.12 -8.96
CA ARG A 140 -17.90 8.18 -7.56
C ARG A 140 -18.49 7.05 -6.72
N GLU A 141 -19.75 6.68 -6.94
CA GLU A 141 -20.41 5.56 -6.26
C GLU A 141 -19.74 4.22 -6.60
N ARG A 142 -19.39 4.00 -7.87
CA ARG A 142 -18.64 2.81 -8.29
C ARG A 142 -17.23 2.78 -7.69
N GLU A 143 -16.52 3.90 -7.75
CA GLU A 143 -15.19 4.07 -7.13
C GLU A 143 -15.23 3.73 -5.63
N THR A 144 -16.19 4.27 -4.87
CA THR A 144 -16.30 3.99 -3.44
C THR A 144 -16.78 2.59 -3.13
N THR A 145 -17.58 1.97 -3.99
CA THR A 145 -18.01 0.58 -3.83
C THR A 145 -16.83 -0.38 -3.95
N GLU A 146 -16.01 -0.24 -4.99
CA GLU A 146 -14.80 -1.07 -5.16
C GLU A 146 -13.77 -0.79 -4.05
N LEU A 147 -13.60 0.48 -3.65
CA LEU A 147 -12.76 0.85 -2.51
C LEU A 147 -13.21 0.17 -1.20
N ARG A 148 -14.52 0.12 -0.94
CA ARG A 148 -15.07 -0.55 0.25
C ARG A 148 -14.80 -2.05 0.22
N LYS A 149 -14.93 -2.69 -0.94
CA LYS A 149 -14.62 -4.13 -1.10
C LYS A 149 -13.14 -4.39 -0.83
N ALA A 150 -12.24 -3.59 -1.42
CA ALA A 150 -10.81 -3.66 -1.15
C ALA A 150 -10.50 -3.53 0.34
N ASN A 151 -11.05 -2.52 1.00
CA ASN A 151 -10.87 -2.31 2.44
C ASN A 151 -11.47 -3.41 3.31
N TYR A 152 -12.62 -3.98 2.93
CA TYR A 152 -13.22 -5.09 3.67
C TYR A 152 -12.32 -6.33 3.63
N ILE A 153 -11.63 -6.57 2.53
CA ILE A 153 -10.67 -7.68 2.41
C ILE A 153 -9.37 -7.35 3.13
N GLY A 154 -8.79 -6.17 2.90
CA GLY A 154 -7.54 -5.76 3.54
C GLY A 154 -7.67 -5.64 5.06
N ILE A 155 -8.52 -4.73 5.53
CA ILE A 155 -8.70 -4.48 6.97
C ILE A 155 -9.52 -5.59 7.61
N GLY A 156 -10.58 -6.07 6.96
CA GLY A 156 -11.47 -7.05 7.58
C GLY A 156 -10.85 -8.44 7.62
N LEU A 157 -10.36 -8.97 6.50
CA LEU A 157 -9.88 -10.34 6.42
C LEU A 157 -8.38 -10.46 6.73
N MET A 158 -7.52 -9.66 6.10
CA MET A 158 -6.07 -9.81 6.23
C MET A 158 -5.56 -9.36 7.62
N GLU A 159 -5.86 -8.14 8.06
CA GLU A 159 -5.40 -7.65 9.38
C GLU A 159 -5.93 -8.51 10.54
N SER A 160 -7.20 -8.93 10.47
CA SER A 160 -7.77 -9.86 11.45
C SER A 160 -7.06 -11.22 11.42
N SER A 161 -6.75 -11.74 10.23
CA SER A 161 -6.01 -13.00 10.09
C SER A 161 -4.61 -12.91 10.69
N PHE A 162 -3.88 -11.81 10.49
CA PHE A 162 -2.58 -11.57 11.12
C PHE A 162 -2.67 -11.54 12.64
N THR A 163 -3.72 -10.95 13.19
CA THR A 163 -3.95 -10.89 14.65
C THR A 163 -4.35 -12.25 15.22
N MET A 164 -5.18 -13.03 14.53
CA MET A 164 -5.69 -14.32 14.98
C MET A 164 -4.67 -15.46 14.83
N CYS A 165 -3.81 -15.40 13.82
CA CYS A 165 -2.82 -16.43 13.52
C CYS A 165 -1.97 -16.86 14.74
N PRO A 166 -1.30 -15.96 15.49
CA PRO A 166 -0.51 -16.35 16.65
C PRO A 166 -1.36 -16.92 17.79
N ILE A 167 -2.59 -16.44 17.98
CA ILE A 167 -3.51 -16.93 19.01
C ILE A 167 -3.89 -18.39 18.71
N LEU A 168 -4.30 -18.67 17.47
CA LEU A 168 -4.67 -20.01 17.04
C LEU A 168 -3.47 -20.97 17.04
N ALA A 169 -2.30 -20.51 16.60
CA ALA A 169 -1.07 -21.30 16.66
C ALA A 169 -0.70 -21.67 18.10
N THR A 170 -0.88 -20.73 19.05
CA THR A 170 -0.63 -20.96 20.48
C THR A 170 -1.62 -22.00 21.05
N ILE A 171 -2.91 -21.87 20.74
CA ILE A 171 -3.93 -22.84 21.16
C ILE A 171 -3.61 -24.22 20.59
N ALA A 172 -3.26 -24.32 19.31
CA ALA A 172 -2.89 -25.59 18.67
C ALA A 172 -1.69 -26.26 19.35
N CYS A 173 -0.63 -25.50 19.67
CA CYS A 173 0.51 -26.00 20.41
C CYS A 173 0.14 -26.52 21.80
N PHE A 174 -0.67 -25.79 22.57
CA PHE A 174 -1.04 -26.20 23.93
C PHE A 174 -1.96 -27.42 23.94
N VAL A 175 -2.95 -27.47 23.05
CA VAL A 175 -3.83 -28.64 22.92
C VAL A 175 -3.03 -29.88 22.55
N ALA A 176 -2.09 -29.76 21.61
CA ALA A 176 -1.20 -30.85 21.22
C ALA A 176 -0.21 -31.27 22.32
N TYR A 177 0.15 -30.35 23.23
CA TYR A 177 1.00 -30.67 24.39
C TYR A 177 0.24 -31.38 25.51
N THR A 178 -1.08 -31.13 25.62
CA THR A 178 -1.94 -31.75 26.64
C THR A 178 -2.48 -33.13 26.24
N LEU A 179 -2.52 -33.43 24.94
CA LEU A 179 -2.92 -34.73 24.37
C LEU A 179 -1.73 -35.69 24.34
#